data_AF-A0A2V5UZL7-F1
#
_entry.id   AF-A0A2V5UZL7-F1
#
_cell.length_a   1.000
_cell.length_b   1.000
_cell.length_c   1.000
_cell.angle_alpha   90.00
_cell.angle_beta   90.00
_cell.angle_gamma   90.00
#
_symmetry.space_group_name_H-M   'P 1'
#
loop_
_entity.id
_entity.type
_entity.pdbx_description
1 polymer ?
#
loop_
_entity_poly.entity_id
_entity_poly.type
_entity_poly.pdbx_seq_one_letter_code
_entity_poly.pdbx_strand_id
1 'polypeptide(L)'
;MKASRRSTSSESKMQITEAVILMAGSGSRLRGTSGDLLKPLIPLLGRPLISYTLDALIAAGIDTITAVIGYAGDRLSAAMKSLAPAGLRLQFVENAEWNKPNGISLLGAANHVQGPFFLTMGDHIFAPELVEFLISRADLEALNLAVDRKITAIFDIEDATKVQVRGNRVTAIGKQLPTYDAIDTGLFVCPLQIFDYIRKIKDTSSCSLADAVQLMAADNKVRTHDIGAGWWHDVDTPEMLSHAENDLRSRFRSTGAATL
;
A
#
# COMPACT_ATOMS: atom_id res chain seq x y z
N MET A 1 -5.95 9.65 55.81
CA MET A 1 -6.29 9.84 54.38
C MET A 1 -5.05 9.56 53.55
N LYS A 2 -4.97 8.38 52.92
CA LYS A 2 -3.87 8.00 52.00
C LYS A 2 -4.36 8.25 50.57
N ALA A 3 -3.72 9.19 49.88
CA ALA A 3 -3.95 9.41 48.45
C ALA A 3 -3.27 8.29 47.65
N SER A 4 -4.09 7.48 46.98
CA SER A 4 -3.65 6.42 46.08
C SER A 4 -3.16 7.05 44.77
N ARG A 5 -1.85 6.96 44.51
CA ARG A 5 -1.27 7.21 43.18
C ARG A 5 -1.63 6.02 42.29
N ARG A 6 -2.59 6.19 41.39
CA ARG A 6 -2.78 5.28 40.26
C ARG A 6 -1.58 5.43 39.32
N SER A 7 -0.75 4.41 39.27
CA SER A 7 0.25 4.24 38.22
C SER A 7 -0.50 3.95 36.91
N THR A 8 -0.50 4.90 35.98
CA THR A 8 -0.84 4.63 34.59
C THR A 8 0.39 4.03 33.93
N SER A 9 0.50 2.70 33.96
CA SER A 9 1.39 1.96 33.08
C SER A 9 0.90 2.18 31.65
N SER A 10 1.63 3.02 30.90
CA SER A 10 1.54 3.10 29.45
C SER A 10 1.91 1.74 28.89
N GLU A 11 0.93 0.88 28.61
CA GLU A 11 1.12 -0.27 27.72
C GLU A 11 1.66 0.28 26.40
N SER A 12 2.91 -0.06 26.09
CA SER A 12 3.50 0.20 24.78
C SER A 12 2.67 -0.54 23.75
N LYS A 13 1.72 0.17 23.13
CA LYS A 13 0.96 -0.32 21.98
C LYS A 13 2.00 -0.78 20.95
N MET A 14 1.97 -2.05 20.54
CA MET A 14 2.91 -2.55 19.52
C MET A 14 2.79 -1.63 18.30
N GLN A 15 3.86 -0.88 18.03
CA GLN A 15 3.90 0.07 16.93
C GLN A 15 4.38 -0.67 15.69
N ILE A 16 3.56 -0.69 14.65
CA ILE A 16 3.98 -1.20 13.34
C ILE A 16 4.95 -0.17 12.77
N THR A 17 6.23 -0.53 12.65
CA THR A 17 7.30 0.35 12.13
C THR A 17 7.91 -0.17 10.83
N GLU A 18 7.50 -1.36 10.38
CA GLU A 18 7.94 -1.99 9.13
C GLU A 18 6.89 -1.83 8.03
N ALA A 19 7.35 -1.54 6.82
CA ALA A 19 6.53 -1.57 5.62
C ALA A 19 7.14 -2.39 4.49
N VAL A 20 6.28 -2.98 3.66
CA VAL A 20 6.62 -3.63 2.39
C VAL A 20 6.03 -2.80 1.26
N ILE A 21 6.82 -2.51 0.24
CA ILE A 21 6.37 -1.82 -0.98
C ILE A 21 6.57 -2.75 -2.18
N LEU A 22 5.50 -3.08 -2.89
CA LEU A 22 5.57 -3.92 -4.10
C LEU A 22 5.81 -3.06 -5.35
N MET A 23 6.95 -3.28 -6.02
CA MET A 23 7.42 -2.50 -7.17
C MET A 23 8.13 -3.35 -8.23
N ALA A 24 7.89 -4.65 -8.26
CA ALA A 24 8.61 -5.54 -9.15
C ALA A 24 8.25 -5.35 -10.64
N GLY A 25 7.01 -4.94 -10.93
CA GLY A 25 6.46 -4.89 -12.28
C GLY A 25 7.12 -3.87 -13.21
N SER A 26 6.94 -4.07 -14.53
CA SER A 26 7.56 -3.24 -15.57
C SER A 26 6.89 -1.87 -15.78
N GLY A 27 5.68 -1.67 -15.23
CA GLY A 27 4.92 -0.41 -15.37
C GLY A 27 4.60 -0.02 -16.82
N SER A 28 4.39 -1.01 -17.69
CA SER A 28 4.31 -0.83 -19.15
C SER A 28 3.25 0.18 -19.61
N ARG A 29 2.15 0.35 -18.87
CA ARG A 29 1.04 1.26 -19.20
C ARG A 29 1.44 2.74 -19.24
N LEU A 30 2.47 3.14 -18.48
CA LEU A 30 2.95 4.54 -18.39
C LEU A 30 4.16 4.86 -19.28
N ARG A 31 4.78 3.85 -19.92
CA ARG A 31 6.03 4.02 -20.67
C ARG A 31 5.90 4.90 -21.90
N GLY A 32 4.74 4.91 -22.56
CA GLY A 32 4.53 5.66 -23.80
C GLY A 32 4.74 7.17 -23.65
N THR A 33 4.39 7.74 -22.49
CA THR A 33 4.48 9.19 -22.23
C THR A 33 5.68 9.58 -21.37
N SER A 34 6.28 8.64 -20.66
CA SER A 34 7.33 8.90 -19.66
C SER A 34 8.73 8.44 -20.10
N GLY A 35 8.87 7.97 -21.35
CA GLY A 35 10.12 7.43 -21.88
C GLY A 35 10.56 6.13 -21.17
N ASP A 36 11.88 5.95 -21.03
CA ASP A 36 12.50 4.77 -20.38
C ASP A 36 12.56 4.85 -18.84
N LEU A 37 11.75 5.75 -18.24
CA LEU A 37 11.64 5.86 -16.79
C LEU A 37 10.86 4.68 -16.21
N LEU A 38 11.32 4.19 -15.06
CA LEU A 38 10.61 3.18 -14.29
C LEU A 38 9.44 3.84 -13.59
N LYS A 39 8.27 3.17 -13.55
CA LYS A 39 7.02 3.74 -13.04
C LYS A 39 7.16 4.45 -11.68
N PRO A 40 7.78 3.87 -10.64
CA PRO A 40 7.94 4.57 -9.34
C PRO A 40 8.80 5.85 -9.41
N LEU A 41 9.57 6.03 -10.49
CA LEU A 41 10.45 7.18 -10.72
C LEU A 41 9.85 8.24 -11.66
N ILE A 42 8.64 8.02 -12.16
CA ILE A 42 7.96 9.02 -12.99
C ILE A 42 7.71 10.27 -12.14
N PRO A 43 8.01 11.48 -12.65
CA PRO A 43 7.75 12.71 -11.91
C PRO A 43 6.25 12.98 -11.78
N LEU A 44 5.80 13.21 -10.55
CA LEU A 44 4.51 13.81 -10.21
C LEU A 44 4.83 15.18 -9.62
N LEU A 45 4.38 16.27 -10.25
CA LEU A 45 4.72 17.64 -9.83
C LEU A 45 6.23 17.88 -9.61
N GLY A 46 7.08 17.25 -10.42
CA GLY A 46 8.54 17.41 -10.38
C GLY A 46 9.28 16.50 -9.40
N ARG A 47 8.59 15.70 -8.58
CA ARG A 47 9.18 14.73 -7.66
C ARG A 47 8.86 13.29 -8.11
N PRO A 48 9.77 12.31 -7.98
CA PRO A 48 9.46 10.91 -8.29
C PRO A 48 8.24 10.41 -7.49
N LEU A 49 7.32 9.67 -8.12
CA LEU A 49 6.11 9.12 -7.50
C LEU A 49 6.39 8.46 -6.15
N ILE A 50 7.41 7.59 -6.08
CA ILE A 50 7.77 6.86 -4.87
C ILE A 50 8.13 7.77 -3.69
N SER A 51 8.57 9.00 -3.95
CA SER A 51 8.92 9.96 -2.89
C SER A 51 7.70 10.31 -2.04
N TYR A 52 6.52 10.42 -2.65
CA TYR A 52 5.27 10.70 -1.94
C TYR A 52 4.88 9.55 -1.01
N THR A 53 5.05 8.32 -1.47
CA THR A 53 4.84 7.11 -0.66
C THR A 53 5.83 7.05 0.51
N LEU A 54 7.13 7.31 0.25
CA LEU A 54 8.16 7.34 1.29
C LEU A 54 7.85 8.40 2.35
N ASP A 55 7.54 9.63 1.94
CA ASP A 55 7.18 10.73 2.84
C ASP A 55 6.00 10.34 3.74
N ALA A 56 4.95 9.74 3.16
CA ALA A 56 3.76 9.33 3.91
C ALA A 56 4.05 8.22 4.93
N LEU A 57 4.85 7.22 4.56
CA LEU A 57 5.25 6.14 5.47
C LEU A 57 6.13 6.68 6.61
N ILE A 58 7.13 7.51 6.30
CA ILE A 58 8.03 8.10 7.30
C ILE A 58 7.27 8.99 8.27
N ALA A 59 6.38 9.85 7.77
CA ALA A 59 5.57 10.72 8.60
C ALA A 59 4.70 9.92 9.60
N ALA A 60 4.23 8.74 9.21
CA ALA A 60 3.45 7.84 10.06
C ALA A 60 4.31 6.98 11.03
N GLY A 61 5.63 7.17 11.05
CA GLY A 61 6.53 6.47 11.96
C GLY A 61 7.06 5.12 11.45
N ILE A 62 6.93 4.82 10.15
CA ILE A 62 7.63 3.70 9.52
C ILE A 62 9.11 4.05 9.40
N ASP A 63 9.98 3.22 9.97
CA ASP A 63 11.43 3.41 9.96
C ASP A 63 12.17 2.34 9.15
N THR A 64 11.46 1.29 8.74
CA THR A 64 12.02 0.15 7.99
C THR A 64 11.16 -0.15 6.78
N ILE A 65 11.76 -0.16 5.59
CA ILE A 65 11.08 -0.43 4.34
C ILE A 65 11.76 -1.59 3.62
N THR A 66 10.97 -2.61 3.28
CA THR A 66 11.33 -3.69 2.37
C THR A 66 10.71 -3.42 1.01
N ALA A 67 11.52 -2.95 0.06
CA ALA A 67 11.08 -2.72 -1.31
C ALA A 67 11.27 -3.99 -2.15
N VAL A 68 10.17 -4.59 -2.61
CA VAL A 68 10.24 -5.72 -3.55
C VAL A 68 10.38 -5.18 -4.96
N ILE A 69 11.53 -5.40 -5.57
CA ILE A 69 11.92 -4.92 -6.90
C ILE A 69 12.06 -6.09 -7.87
N GLY A 70 12.15 -5.80 -9.18
CA GLY A 70 12.18 -6.84 -10.20
C GLY A 70 12.70 -6.27 -11.51
N TYR A 71 11.80 -5.92 -12.44
CA TYR A 71 12.18 -5.32 -13.70
C TYR A 71 13.10 -4.10 -13.48
N ALA A 72 14.31 -4.15 -14.03
CA ALA A 72 15.34 -3.11 -13.87
C ALA A 72 15.61 -2.73 -12.40
N GLY A 73 15.59 -3.72 -11.50
CA GLY A 73 15.75 -3.55 -10.06
C GLY A 73 17.01 -2.78 -9.64
N ASP A 74 18.14 -2.97 -10.31
CA ASP A 74 19.38 -2.23 -10.03
C ASP A 74 19.21 -0.72 -10.20
N ARG A 75 18.57 -0.30 -11.30
CA ARG A 75 18.28 1.12 -11.57
C ARG A 75 17.31 1.69 -10.53
N LEU A 76 16.26 0.94 -10.20
CA LEU A 76 15.27 1.38 -9.21
C LEU A 76 15.87 1.50 -7.81
N SER A 77 16.64 0.50 -7.38
CA SER A 77 17.26 0.49 -6.06
C SER A 77 18.30 1.59 -5.88
N ALA A 78 19.12 1.86 -6.92
CA ALA A 78 20.07 2.97 -6.91
C ALA A 78 19.35 4.32 -6.76
N ALA A 79 18.28 4.55 -7.53
CA ALA A 79 17.48 5.76 -7.42
C ALA A 79 16.82 5.90 -6.04
N MET A 80 16.19 4.83 -5.54
CA MET A 80 15.54 4.85 -4.22
C MET A 80 16.52 5.11 -3.07
N LYS A 81 17.74 4.55 -3.12
CA LYS A 81 18.78 4.86 -2.13
C LYS A 81 19.15 6.35 -2.10
N SER A 82 19.10 7.03 -3.25
CA SER A 82 19.36 8.47 -3.33
C SER A 82 18.21 9.34 -2.80
N LEU A 83 16.99 8.80 -2.75
CA LEU A 83 15.79 9.48 -2.24
C LEU A 83 15.56 9.23 -0.74
N ALA A 84 16.11 8.15 -0.19
CA ALA A 84 15.91 7.76 1.19
C ALA A 84 16.57 8.76 2.17
N PRO A 85 15.82 9.33 3.13
CA PRO A 85 16.40 10.22 4.13
C PRO A 85 17.26 9.46 5.14
N ALA A 86 18.13 10.21 5.83
CA ALA A 86 18.94 9.67 6.91
C ALA A 86 18.03 9.08 8.02
N GLY A 87 18.34 7.85 8.46
CA GLY A 87 17.59 7.14 9.51
C GLY A 87 16.58 6.12 8.99
N LEU A 88 16.16 6.20 7.72
CA LEU A 88 15.31 5.18 7.11
C LEU A 88 16.13 3.91 6.81
N ARG A 89 15.71 2.76 7.33
CA ARG A 89 16.27 1.45 6.99
C ARG A 89 15.60 0.92 5.73
N LEU A 90 16.23 1.16 4.58
CA LEU A 90 15.73 0.70 3.29
C LEU A 90 16.48 -0.55 2.81
N GLN A 91 15.75 -1.65 2.62
CA GLN A 91 16.26 -2.88 2.03
C GLN A 91 15.49 -3.27 0.77
N PHE A 92 16.13 -4.05 -0.08
CA PHE A 92 15.59 -4.46 -1.37
C PHE A 92 15.53 -5.98 -1.46
N VAL A 93 14.41 -6.48 -1.97
CA VAL A 93 14.21 -7.90 -2.26
C VAL A 93 13.95 -8.04 -3.75
N GLU A 94 14.78 -8.80 -4.43
CA GLU A 94 14.63 -9.04 -5.86
C GLU A 94 13.63 -10.18 -6.12
N ASN A 95 12.59 -9.89 -6.89
CA ASN A 95 11.69 -10.87 -7.47
C ASN A 95 12.05 -11.07 -8.95
N ALA A 96 12.76 -12.16 -9.25
CA ALA A 96 13.09 -12.55 -10.62
C ALA A 96 11.84 -12.87 -11.46
N GLU A 97 10.73 -13.24 -10.82
CA GLU A 97 9.45 -13.57 -11.45
C GLU A 97 8.52 -12.34 -11.49
N TRP A 98 9.08 -11.16 -11.79
CA TRP A 98 8.38 -9.87 -11.80
C TRP A 98 7.20 -9.79 -12.78
N ASN A 99 7.13 -10.70 -13.75
CA ASN A 99 6.05 -10.83 -14.71
C ASN A 99 4.87 -11.68 -14.17
N LYS A 100 5.01 -12.31 -13.00
CA LYS A 100 3.93 -13.02 -12.32
C LYS A 100 3.05 -12.06 -11.50
N PRO A 101 1.84 -12.48 -11.09
CA PRO A 101 0.97 -11.68 -10.24
C PRO A 101 1.64 -11.22 -8.93
N ASN A 102 1.17 -10.11 -8.38
CA ASN A 102 1.79 -9.42 -7.24
C ASN A 102 1.88 -10.24 -5.94
N GLY A 103 1.11 -11.33 -5.79
CA GLY A 103 1.27 -12.24 -4.65
C GLY A 103 2.65 -12.91 -4.64
N ILE A 104 3.23 -13.20 -5.80
CA ILE A 104 4.60 -13.74 -5.90
C ILE A 104 5.63 -12.72 -5.39
N SER A 105 5.46 -11.44 -5.76
CA SER A 105 6.29 -10.35 -5.24
C SER A 105 6.17 -10.25 -3.71
N LEU A 106 4.95 -10.29 -3.17
CA LEU A 106 4.75 -10.26 -1.72
C LEU A 106 5.39 -11.47 -1.04
N LEU A 107 5.27 -12.68 -1.61
CA LEU A 107 5.91 -13.88 -1.06
C LEU A 107 7.44 -13.74 -0.94
N GLY A 108 8.07 -13.00 -1.86
CA GLY A 108 9.51 -12.69 -1.79
C GLY A 108 9.90 -11.97 -0.48
N ALA A 109 9.02 -11.16 0.09
CA ALA A 109 9.27 -10.45 1.35
C ALA A 109 9.12 -11.33 2.61
N ALA A 110 8.69 -12.60 2.51
CA ALA A 110 8.31 -13.42 3.66
C ALA A 110 9.40 -13.60 4.73
N ASN A 111 10.67 -13.60 4.33
CA ASN A 111 11.82 -13.75 5.25
C ASN A 111 12.44 -12.41 5.66
N HIS A 112 11.84 -11.31 5.22
CA HIS A 112 12.38 -9.95 5.36
C HIS A 112 11.57 -9.07 6.32
N VAL A 113 10.47 -9.59 6.85
CA VAL A 113 9.61 -8.96 7.86
C VAL A 113 9.49 -9.88 9.07
N GLN A 114 9.47 -9.31 10.29
CA GLN A 114 9.49 -10.09 11.54
C GLN A 114 8.16 -10.07 12.32
N GLY A 115 7.24 -9.16 11.96
CA GLY A 115 5.95 -9.02 12.61
C GLY A 115 4.90 -8.45 11.66
N PRO A 116 3.75 -7.99 12.20
CA PRO A 116 2.78 -7.25 11.39
C PRO A 116 3.42 -6.04 10.71
N PHE A 117 3.15 -5.86 9.42
CA PHE A 117 3.77 -4.84 8.60
C PHE A 117 2.72 -4.07 7.79
N PHE A 118 3.03 -2.83 7.46
CA PHE A 118 2.24 -2.06 6.49
C PHE A 118 2.60 -2.52 5.07
N LEU A 119 1.62 -2.69 4.20
CA LEU A 119 1.84 -3.09 2.81
C LEU A 119 1.22 -2.06 1.88
N THR A 120 1.98 -1.67 0.86
CA THR A 120 1.48 -0.85 -0.25
C THR A 120 2.19 -1.16 -1.56
N MET A 121 1.81 -0.45 -2.61
CA MET A 121 2.33 -0.58 -3.96
C MET A 121 3.10 0.70 -4.32
N GLY A 122 4.19 0.60 -5.07
CA GLY A 122 5.02 1.79 -5.36
C GLY A 122 4.51 2.70 -6.47
N ASP A 123 3.26 2.52 -6.87
CA ASP A 123 2.50 3.38 -7.76
C ASP A 123 1.35 4.10 -7.06
N HIS A 124 1.18 3.88 -5.76
CA HIS A 124 0.16 4.55 -4.96
C HIS A 124 0.73 5.77 -4.26
N ILE A 125 -0.05 6.85 -4.27
CA ILE A 125 0.16 8.05 -3.48
C ILE A 125 -1.01 8.22 -2.52
N PHE A 126 -0.75 8.65 -1.30
CA PHE A 126 -1.77 8.75 -0.27
C PHE A 126 -1.36 9.74 0.83
N ALA A 127 -2.35 10.20 1.58
CA ALA A 127 -2.12 11.08 2.71
C ALA A 127 -1.49 10.31 3.89
N PRO A 128 -0.49 10.86 4.61
CA PRO A 128 0.15 10.19 5.74
C PRO A 128 -0.83 9.71 6.81
N GLU A 129 -1.92 10.46 7.01
CA GLU A 129 -2.95 10.16 8.00
C GLU A 129 -3.68 8.84 7.71
N LEU A 130 -3.66 8.35 6.46
CA LEU A 130 -4.22 7.03 6.13
C LEU A 130 -3.38 5.87 6.68
N VAL A 131 -2.06 6.03 6.70
CA VAL A 131 -1.14 5.04 7.27
C VAL A 131 -1.36 4.96 8.78
N GLU A 132 -1.37 6.11 9.46
CA GLU A 132 -1.65 6.21 10.89
C GLU A 132 -3.06 5.70 11.24
N PHE A 133 -4.04 6.07 10.43
CA PHE A 133 -5.43 5.63 10.58
C PHE A 133 -5.54 4.11 10.59
N LEU A 134 -4.89 3.44 9.65
CA LEU A 134 -4.95 1.99 9.50
C LEU A 134 -4.15 1.28 10.60
N ILE A 135 -2.92 1.73 10.89
CA ILE A 135 -2.08 1.17 11.96
C ILE A 135 -2.76 1.28 13.33
N SER A 136 -3.36 2.43 13.63
CA SER A 136 -3.97 2.68 14.95
C SER A 136 -5.21 1.83 15.25
N ARG A 137 -5.86 1.28 14.21
CA ARG A 137 -7.09 0.49 14.25
C ARG A 137 -6.89 -0.99 13.89
N ALA A 138 -5.67 -1.39 13.56
CA ALA A 138 -5.40 -2.72 13.06
C ALA A 138 -5.74 -3.80 14.10
N ASP A 139 -6.55 -4.78 13.67
CA ASP A 139 -6.69 -6.08 14.32
C ASP A 139 -5.47 -6.92 13.91
N LEU A 140 -4.47 -7.08 14.78
CA LEU A 140 -3.19 -7.71 14.43
C LEU A 140 -3.30 -9.22 14.13
N GLU A 141 -4.44 -9.84 14.46
CA GLU A 141 -4.73 -11.24 14.13
C GLU A 141 -5.41 -11.41 12.76
N ALA A 142 -5.71 -10.29 12.09
CA ALA A 142 -6.34 -10.25 10.78
C ALA A 142 -5.58 -9.31 9.83
N LEU A 143 -5.77 -9.51 8.52
CA LEU A 143 -5.37 -8.53 7.53
C LEU A 143 -6.36 -7.36 7.56
N ASN A 144 -5.84 -6.15 7.65
CA ASN A 144 -6.62 -4.92 7.70
C ASN A 144 -6.46 -4.20 6.37
N LEU A 145 -7.54 -4.05 5.61
CA LEU A 145 -7.58 -3.37 4.32
C LEU A 145 -8.27 -2.02 4.49
N ALA A 146 -7.60 -0.93 4.08
CA ALA A 146 -8.28 0.34 3.92
C ALA A 146 -9.11 0.33 2.63
N VAL A 147 -10.38 0.71 2.73
CA VAL A 147 -11.31 0.70 1.59
C VAL A 147 -11.87 2.09 1.32
N ASP A 148 -12.11 2.40 0.06
CA ASP A 148 -12.77 3.63 -0.36
C ASP A 148 -14.21 3.36 -0.81
N ARG A 149 -15.17 3.97 -0.10
CA ARG A 149 -16.59 3.91 -0.45
C ARG A 149 -17.04 5.03 -1.40
N LYS A 150 -16.15 5.96 -1.74
CA LYS A 150 -16.38 7.06 -2.71
C LYS A 150 -16.27 6.53 -4.15
N ILE A 151 -17.03 5.48 -4.49
CA ILE A 151 -16.92 4.75 -5.76
C ILE A 151 -17.01 5.67 -6.98
N THR A 152 -17.90 6.66 -6.94
CA THR A 152 -18.11 7.61 -8.05
C THR A 152 -16.95 8.58 -8.26
N ALA A 153 -16.01 8.66 -7.31
CA ALA A 153 -14.81 9.49 -7.41
C ALA A 153 -13.59 8.72 -7.94
N ILE A 154 -13.71 7.41 -8.16
CA ILE A 154 -12.63 6.57 -8.67
C ILE A 154 -12.50 6.77 -10.18
N PHE A 155 -11.31 7.16 -10.62
CA PHE A 155 -11.04 7.55 -11.99
C PHE A 155 -11.20 6.38 -12.98
N ASP A 156 -10.61 5.22 -12.67
CA ASP A 156 -10.70 4.00 -13.49
C ASP A 156 -11.34 2.87 -12.67
N ILE A 157 -12.66 2.86 -12.65
CA ILE A 157 -13.44 1.85 -11.94
C ILE A 157 -13.29 0.44 -12.55
N GLU A 158 -12.93 0.35 -13.83
CA GLU A 158 -12.79 -0.93 -14.53
C GLU A 158 -11.51 -1.64 -14.09
N ASP A 159 -10.39 -0.91 -13.96
CA ASP A 159 -9.14 -1.49 -13.45
C ASP A 159 -9.10 -1.68 -11.93
N ALA A 160 -9.94 -0.94 -11.20
CA ALA A 160 -9.98 -0.99 -9.74
C ALA A 160 -10.35 -2.38 -9.18
N THR A 161 -9.65 -2.76 -8.11
CA THR A 161 -9.98 -3.95 -7.31
C THR A 161 -11.19 -3.63 -6.43
N LYS A 162 -12.31 -4.31 -6.69
CA LYS A 162 -13.59 -4.08 -6.04
C LYS A 162 -13.70 -4.94 -4.79
N VAL A 163 -14.43 -4.45 -3.80
CA VAL A 163 -14.64 -5.13 -2.51
C VAL A 163 -16.12 -5.09 -2.16
N GLN A 164 -16.69 -6.23 -1.79
CA GLN A 164 -17.99 -6.32 -1.13
C GLN A 164 -17.77 -6.50 0.37
N VAL A 165 -18.38 -5.61 1.15
CA VAL A 165 -18.25 -5.58 2.60
C VAL A 165 -19.57 -5.94 3.30
N ARG A 166 -19.49 -6.68 4.42
CA ARG A 166 -20.61 -6.87 5.35
C ARG A 166 -20.14 -6.55 6.77
N GLY A 167 -20.65 -5.45 7.33
CA GLY A 167 -20.11 -4.88 8.57
C GLY A 167 -18.69 -4.35 8.32
N ASN A 168 -17.68 -4.97 8.93
CA ASN A 168 -16.26 -4.68 8.70
C ASN A 168 -15.51 -5.86 8.06
N ARG A 169 -16.22 -6.82 7.47
CA ARG A 169 -15.62 -8.03 6.87
C ARG A 169 -15.74 -7.98 5.36
N VAL A 170 -14.71 -8.45 4.67
CA VAL A 170 -14.76 -8.73 3.23
C VAL A 170 -15.57 -10.00 3.01
N THR A 171 -16.53 -9.96 2.08
CA THR A 171 -17.24 -11.15 1.60
C THR A 171 -16.80 -11.53 0.19
N ALA A 172 -16.40 -10.56 -0.62
CA ALA A 172 -15.80 -10.78 -1.94
C ALA A 172 -14.78 -9.67 -2.25
N ILE A 173 -13.69 -10.02 -2.94
CA ILE A 173 -12.70 -9.08 -3.46
C ILE A 173 -12.21 -9.54 -4.85
N GLY A 174 -12.04 -8.60 -5.78
CA GLY A 174 -11.51 -8.89 -7.11
C GLY A 174 -11.84 -7.80 -8.12
N LYS A 175 -11.21 -7.85 -9.31
CA LYS A 175 -11.47 -6.87 -10.38
C LYS A 175 -12.82 -7.07 -11.07
N GLN A 176 -13.26 -8.32 -11.22
CA GLN A 176 -14.48 -8.70 -11.93
C GLN A 176 -15.63 -9.07 -10.96
N LEU A 177 -15.93 -8.19 -10.00
CA LEU A 177 -17.07 -8.39 -9.11
C LEU A 177 -18.35 -7.75 -9.67
N PRO A 178 -19.46 -8.51 -9.77
CA PRO A 178 -20.75 -7.98 -10.22
C PRO A 178 -21.44 -7.10 -9.17
N THR A 179 -21.10 -7.27 -7.88
CA THR A 179 -21.66 -6.49 -6.77
C THR A 179 -20.55 -6.16 -5.80
N TYR A 180 -20.43 -4.88 -5.46
CA TYR A 180 -19.42 -4.32 -4.59
C TYR A 180 -19.92 -3.01 -3.99
N ASP A 181 -19.37 -2.63 -2.85
CA ASP A 181 -19.72 -1.40 -2.12
C ASP A 181 -18.51 -0.61 -1.63
N ALA A 182 -17.30 -1.05 -1.98
CA ALA A 182 -16.06 -0.32 -1.75
C ALA A 182 -14.96 -0.73 -2.75
N ILE A 183 -13.88 0.05 -2.77
CA ILE A 183 -12.67 -0.16 -3.57
C ILE A 183 -11.46 -0.38 -2.67
N ASP A 184 -10.61 -1.33 -3.04
CA ASP A 184 -9.32 -1.57 -2.41
C ASP A 184 -8.37 -0.40 -2.71
N THR A 185 -7.82 0.22 -1.67
CA THR A 185 -6.94 1.39 -1.76
C THR A 185 -5.47 1.03 -1.96
N GLY A 186 -5.13 -0.25 -1.99
CA GLY A 186 -3.75 -0.71 -2.01
C GLY A 186 -3.01 -0.52 -0.68
N LEU A 187 -3.72 -0.19 0.41
CA LEU A 187 -3.15 0.02 1.74
C LEU A 187 -3.61 -1.04 2.72
N PHE A 188 -2.65 -1.76 3.30
CA PHE A 188 -2.93 -2.86 4.20
C PHE A 188 -2.05 -2.80 5.44
N VAL A 189 -2.57 -3.32 6.56
CA VAL A 189 -1.75 -3.86 7.64
C VAL A 189 -1.90 -5.38 7.61
N CYS A 190 -0.80 -6.08 7.36
CA CYS A 190 -0.77 -7.51 7.15
C CYS A 190 -0.19 -8.26 8.36
N PRO A 191 -0.83 -9.33 8.84
CA PRO A 191 -0.17 -10.30 9.69
C PRO A 191 0.75 -11.17 8.85
N LEU A 192 1.78 -11.77 9.46
CA LEU A 192 2.68 -12.71 8.77
C LEU A 192 1.94 -13.89 8.12
N GLN A 193 0.76 -14.23 8.64
CA GLN A 193 -0.08 -15.31 8.10
C GLN A 193 -0.46 -15.10 6.62
N ILE A 194 -0.43 -13.87 6.09
CA ILE A 194 -0.70 -13.61 4.66
C ILE A 194 0.19 -14.48 3.75
N PHE A 195 1.45 -14.72 4.13
CA PHE A 195 2.37 -15.53 3.34
C PHE A 195 1.91 -16.98 3.22
N ASP A 196 1.25 -17.55 4.24
CA ASP A 196 0.69 -18.90 4.17
C ASP A 196 -0.45 -18.99 3.17
N TYR A 197 -1.30 -17.95 3.09
CA TYR A 197 -2.38 -17.88 2.12
C TYR A 197 -1.85 -17.74 0.70
N ILE A 198 -0.81 -16.92 0.49
CA ILE A 198 -0.16 -16.82 -0.82
C ILE A 198 0.46 -18.16 -1.22
N ARG A 199 1.14 -18.86 -0.29
CA ARG A 199 1.73 -20.19 -0.57
C ARG A 199 0.69 -21.22 -1.01
N LYS A 200 -0.54 -21.16 -0.51
CA LYS A 200 -1.64 -22.05 -0.93
C LYS A 200 -2.03 -21.86 -2.40
N ILE A 201 -1.83 -20.66 -2.95
CA ILE A 201 -2.22 -20.28 -4.32
C ILE A 201 -1.04 -20.03 -5.25
N LYS A 202 0.20 -20.21 -4.79
CA LYS A 202 1.41 -19.86 -5.57
C LYS A 202 1.50 -20.59 -6.92
N ASP A 203 0.96 -21.80 -6.99
CA ASP A 203 1.04 -22.69 -8.16
C ASP A 203 -0.23 -22.61 -9.03
N THR A 204 -1.19 -21.75 -8.69
CA THR A 204 -2.38 -21.52 -9.52
C THR A 204 -2.06 -20.51 -10.63
N SER A 205 -2.93 -20.43 -11.64
CA SER A 205 -2.83 -19.41 -12.68
C SER A 205 -3.06 -17.98 -12.16
N SER A 206 -3.61 -17.82 -10.96
CA SER A 206 -3.88 -16.53 -10.31
C SER A 206 -3.33 -16.53 -8.89
N CYS A 207 -2.14 -15.94 -8.73
CA CYS A 207 -1.50 -15.74 -7.43
C CYS A 207 -1.46 -14.25 -7.07
N SER A 208 -2.59 -13.57 -7.14
CA SER A 208 -2.66 -12.16 -6.78
C SER A 208 -2.81 -11.96 -5.26
N LEU A 209 -2.50 -10.77 -4.79
CA LEU A 209 -2.81 -10.32 -3.43
C LEU A 209 -4.32 -10.41 -3.17
N ALA A 210 -5.16 -10.01 -4.13
CA ALA A 210 -6.60 -10.10 -4.00
C ALA A 210 -7.08 -11.54 -3.80
N ASP A 211 -6.48 -12.53 -4.48
CA ASP A 211 -6.79 -13.95 -4.29
C ASP A 211 -6.44 -14.42 -2.87
N ALA A 212 -5.27 -14.01 -2.35
CA ALA A 212 -4.87 -14.33 -0.98
C ALA A 212 -5.80 -13.67 0.06
N VAL A 213 -6.19 -12.41 -0.16
CA VAL A 213 -7.17 -11.70 0.67
C VAL A 213 -8.53 -12.38 0.62
N GLN A 214 -8.98 -12.85 -0.56
CA GLN A 214 -10.23 -13.59 -0.73
C GLN A 214 -10.23 -14.90 0.09
N LEU A 215 -9.11 -15.62 0.09
CA LEU A 215 -8.96 -16.83 0.91
C LEU A 215 -8.93 -16.52 2.41
N MET A 216 -8.23 -15.46 2.83
CA MET A 216 -8.24 -15.01 4.23
C MET A 216 -9.64 -14.56 4.67
N ALA A 217 -10.40 -13.93 3.78
CA ALA A 217 -11.75 -13.47 4.05
C ALA A 217 -12.71 -14.64 4.33
N ALA A 218 -12.57 -15.75 3.60
CA ALA A 218 -13.32 -17.00 3.85
C ALA A 218 -13.07 -17.54 5.27
N ASP A 219 -11.86 -17.35 5.80
CA ASP A 219 -11.46 -17.74 7.16
C ASP A 219 -11.76 -16.67 8.22
N ASN A 220 -12.52 -15.62 7.90
CA ASN A 220 -12.79 -14.48 8.79
C ASN A 220 -11.54 -13.69 9.24
N LYS A 221 -10.46 -13.71 8.44
CA LYS A 221 -9.19 -13.06 8.76
C LYS A 221 -8.95 -11.76 8.01
N VAL A 222 -10.01 -11.10 7.56
CA VAL A 222 -9.92 -9.78 6.91
C VAL A 222 -10.86 -8.79 7.58
N ARG A 223 -10.34 -7.60 7.88
CA ARG A 223 -11.07 -6.43 8.37
C ARG A 223 -10.94 -5.30 7.37
N THR A 224 -12.02 -4.56 7.16
CA THR A 224 -12.03 -3.36 6.31
C THR A 224 -12.13 -2.12 7.18
N HIS A 225 -11.41 -1.06 6.78
CA HIS A 225 -11.48 0.25 7.41
C HIS A 225 -11.82 1.29 6.35
N ASP A 226 -13.00 1.89 6.41
CA ASP A 226 -13.43 2.93 5.47
C ASP A 226 -12.60 4.21 5.69
N ILE A 227 -11.94 4.67 4.64
CA ILE A 227 -11.10 5.87 4.69
C ILE A 227 -11.91 7.16 4.80
N GLY A 228 -13.23 7.13 4.58
CA GLY A 228 -14.09 8.31 4.62
C GLY A 228 -13.61 9.39 3.66
N ALA A 229 -13.29 10.58 4.18
CA ALA A 229 -12.75 11.70 3.41
C ALA A 229 -11.24 11.60 3.09
N GLY A 230 -10.61 10.49 3.49
CA GLY A 230 -9.22 10.19 3.20
C GLY A 230 -8.92 10.15 1.70
N TRP A 231 -7.65 10.41 1.36
CA TRP A 231 -7.21 10.60 -0.01
C TRP A 231 -6.03 9.72 -0.39
N TRP A 232 -6.18 9.12 -1.56
CA TRP A 232 -5.24 8.22 -2.18
C TRP A 232 -5.50 8.24 -3.69
N HIS A 233 -4.49 7.85 -4.47
CA HIS A 233 -4.61 7.51 -5.88
C HIS A 233 -3.61 6.42 -6.24
N ASP A 234 -4.00 5.53 -7.13
CA ASP A 234 -3.09 4.76 -7.96
C ASP A 234 -2.74 5.54 -9.24
N VAL A 235 -1.46 5.52 -9.62
CA VAL A 235 -0.99 6.24 -10.81
C VAL A 235 -0.52 5.23 -11.82
N ASP A 236 -1.44 4.73 -12.64
CA ASP A 236 -1.20 3.60 -13.56
C ASP A 236 -1.15 3.97 -15.04
N THR A 237 -1.74 5.10 -15.41
CA THR A 237 -1.78 5.62 -16.78
C THR A 237 -1.42 7.12 -16.82
N PRO A 238 -1.07 7.67 -18.00
CA PRO A 238 -0.80 9.10 -18.14
C PRO A 238 -1.98 10.00 -17.73
N GLU A 239 -3.20 9.53 -17.94
CA GLU A 239 -4.43 10.22 -17.54
C GLU A 239 -4.56 10.24 -16.02
N MET A 240 -4.28 9.11 -15.34
CA MET A 240 -4.24 9.05 -13.88
C MET A 240 -3.15 9.93 -13.29
N LEU A 241 -1.97 9.99 -13.92
CA LEU A 241 -0.89 10.89 -13.52
C LEU A 241 -1.36 12.35 -13.58
N SER A 242 -1.98 12.74 -14.70
CA SER A 242 -2.51 14.10 -14.89
C SER A 242 -3.61 14.44 -13.88
N HIS A 243 -4.47 13.47 -13.56
CA HIS A 243 -5.51 13.61 -12.55
C HIS A 243 -4.91 13.81 -11.15
N ALA A 244 -3.96 12.95 -10.76
CA ALA A 244 -3.22 13.05 -9.50
C ALA A 244 -2.51 14.40 -9.34
N GLU A 245 -1.91 14.94 -10.41
CA GLU A 245 -1.30 16.27 -10.39
C GLU A 245 -2.30 17.39 -10.10
N ASN A 246 -3.47 17.35 -10.73
CA ASN A 246 -4.50 18.38 -10.55
C ASN A 246 -5.09 18.34 -9.13
N ASP A 247 -5.30 17.13 -8.60
CA ASP A 247 -5.81 16.93 -7.26
C ASP A 247 -4.79 17.37 -6.20
N LEU A 248 -3.51 17.02 -6.37
CA LEU A 248 -2.44 17.49 -5.48
C LEU A 248 -2.25 19.01 -5.53
N ARG A 249 -2.27 19.63 -6.71
CA ARG A 249 -2.21 21.11 -6.82
C ARG A 249 -3.35 21.77 -6.05
N SER A 250 -4.56 21.22 -6.15
CA SER A 250 -5.73 21.74 -5.45
C SER A 250 -5.59 21.59 -3.93
N ARG A 251 -5.02 20.47 -3.46
CA ARG A 251 -4.72 20.21 -2.05
C ARG A 251 -3.64 21.12 -1.49
N PHE A 252 -2.55 21.36 -2.22
CA PHE A 252 -1.50 22.29 -1.78
C PHE A 252 -2.03 23.73 -1.65
N ARG A 253 -2.93 24.14 -2.56
CA ARG A 253 -3.60 25.45 -2.48
C ARG A 253 -4.54 25.56 -1.27
N SER A 254 -5.29 24.50 -0.94
CA SER A 254 -6.27 24.54 0.16
C SER A 254 -5.63 24.40 1.55
N THR A 255 -4.50 23.71 1.65
CA THR A 255 -3.78 23.47 2.91
C THR A 255 -2.74 24.55 3.24
N GLY A 256 -2.44 25.44 2.30
CA GLY A 256 -1.37 26.45 2.46
C GLY A 256 0.04 25.84 2.47
N ALA A 257 0.18 24.54 2.22
CA ALA A 257 1.45 23.87 2.03
C ALA A 257 2.00 24.26 0.65
N ALA A 258 2.65 25.43 0.60
CA ALA A 258 3.45 25.83 -0.53
C ALA A 258 4.71 24.95 -0.59
N THR A 259 4.61 23.84 -1.33
CA THR A 259 5.74 23.15 -1.95
C THR A 259 6.74 22.48 -0.99
N LEU A 260 6.86 21.16 -1.06
CA LEU A 260 8.11 20.43 -0.74
C LEU A 260 8.86 20.20 -2.05
#